data_AF-A0A7C1NSK0-F1
#
_entry.id   AF-A0A7C1NSK0-F1
#
_cell.length_a   1.000
_cell.length_b   1.000
_cell.length_c   1.000
_cell.angle_alpha   90.00
_cell.angle_beta   90.00
_cell.angle_gamma   90.00
#
_symmetry.space_group_name_H-M   'P 1'
#
loop_
_entity.id
_entity.type
_entity.pdbx_description
1 polymer ?
#
loop_
_entity_poly.entity_id
_entity_poly.type
_entity_poly.pdbx_seq_one_letter_code
_entity_poly.pdbx_strand_id
1 'polypeptide(L)'
;FWIPLVFVPPRVGLVATAMLTLIAYRFAIASILPPIAYLTRLDKFMVASSVLVFAALAAVVAVTYFDGRGNTVQALWLNTASRALAPLLFMIVFIKVFLM
;
A
#
# COMPACT_ATOMS: atom_id res chain seq x y z
N PHE A 1 -3.46 6.93 -6.27
CA PHE A 1 -2.61 7.27 -7.43
C PHE A 1 -3.37 7.87 -8.62
N TRP A 2 -4.66 7.56 -8.82
CA TRP A 2 -5.45 8.10 -9.95
C TRP A 2 -6.06 9.49 -9.67
N ILE A 3 -6.30 9.84 -8.40
CA ILE A 3 -6.80 11.16 -7.99
C ILE A 3 -5.76 12.26 -8.30
N PRO A 4 -6.16 13.41 -8.87
CA PRO A 4 -5.28 14.54 -9.15
C PRO A 4 -4.50 15.04 -7.93
N LEU A 5 -3.31 15.62 -8.14
CA LEU A 5 -2.44 16.16 -7.09
C LEU A 5 -3.10 17.28 -6.28
N VAL A 6 -3.92 18.09 -6.95
CA VAL A 6 -4.67 19.21 -6.35
C VAL A 6 -5.56 18.78 -5.18
N PHE A 7 -6.06 17.53 -5.20
CA PHE A 7 -6.95 17.02 -4.16
C PHE A 7 -6.18 16.21 -3.12
N VAL A 8 -5.47 16.89 -2.22
CA VAL A 8 -4.71 16.28 -1.13
C VAL A 8 -5.61 15.54 -0.11
N PRO A 9 -6.70 16.14 0.43
CA PRO A 9 -7.48 15.51 1.50
C PRO A 9 -8.10 14.15 1.11
N PRO A 10 -8.72 14.00 -0.08
CA PRO A 10 -9.25 12.71 -0.51
C PRO A 10 -8.18 11.63 -0.69
N ARG A 11 -6.96 12.00 -1.11
CA ARG A 11 -5.86 11.05 -1.31
C ARG A 11 -5.36 10.49 0.00
N VAL A 12 -5.10 11.36 0.96
CA VAL A 12 -4.61 10.97 2.28
C VAL A 12 -5.70 10.19 3.02
N GLY A 13 -6.94 10.68 2.99
CA GLY A 13 -8.09 10.01 3.62
C GLY A 13 -8.28 8.58 3.10
N LEU A 14 -8.33 8.39 1.78
CA LEU A 14 -8.52 7.06 1.18
C LEU A 14 -7.42 6.09 1.60
N VAL A 15 -6.14 6.51 1.55
CA VAL A 15 -5.03 5.63 1.89
C VAL A 15 -4.97 5.33 3.39
N ALA A 16 -5.29 6.29 4.25
CA ALA A 16 -5.40 6.07 5.68
C ALA A 16 -6.53 5.08 6.03
N THR A 17 -7.71 5.21 5.42
CA THR A 17 -8.82 4.27 5.60
C THR A 17 -8.47 2.88 5.07
N ALA A 18 -7.80 2.78 3.93
CA ALA A 18 -7.33 1.49 3.39
C ALA A 18 -6.33 0.79 4.32
N MET A 19 -5.44 1.56 4.96
CA MET A 19 -4.52 1.02 5.96
C MET A 19 -5.27 0.54 7.21
N LEU A 20 -6.22 1.34 7.73
CA LEU A 20 -6.99 0.97 8.92
C LEU A 20 -7.84 -0.29 8.68
N THR A 21 -8.50 -0.36 7.53
CA THR A 21 -9.30 -1.54 7.14
C THR A 21 -8.43 -2.79 7.00
N LEU A 22 -7.21 -2.68 6.45
CA LEU A 22 -6.27 -3.79 6.40
C LEU A 22 -5.87 -4.27 7.80
N ILE A 23 -5.57 -3.35 8.72
CA ILE A 23 -5.21 -3.70 10.10
C ILE A 23 -6.38 -4.41 10.80
N ALA A 24 -7.60 -3.90 10.65
CA ALA A 24 -8.79 -4.55 11.18
C ALA A 24 -8.98 -5.95 10.60
N TYR A 25 -8.78 -6.10 9.29
CA TYR A 25 -8.87 -7.40 8.62
C TYR A 25 -7.82 -8.41 9.12
N ARG A 26 -6.59 -7.96 9.40
CA ARG A 26 -5.56 -8.81 10.02
C ARG A 26 -5.98 -9.34 11.38
N PHE A 27 -6.59 -8.50 12.22
CA PHE A 27 -7.09 -8.95 13.53
C PHE A 27 -8.27 -9.91 13.39
N ALA A 28 -9.15 -9.68 12.42
CA ALA A 28 -10.27 -10.58 12.14
C ALA A 28 -9.82 -11.97 11.67
N ILE A 29 -8.73 -12.07 10.89
CA ILE A 29 -8.18 -13.37 10.50
C ILE A 29 -7.46 -14.05 11.68
N ALA A 30 -6.73 -13.27 12.48
CA ALA A 30 -6.01 -13.80 13.63
C ALA A 30 -6.93 -14.44 14.69
N SER A 31 -8.21 -14.07 14.75
CA SER A 31 -9.19 -14.71 15.64
C SER A 31 -9.75 -16.03 15.11
N ILE A 32 -9.65 -16.28 13.80
CA ILE A 32 -10.16 -17.49 13.14
C ILE A 32 -9.04 -18.51 12.95
N LEU A 33 -7.80 -18.06 12.71
CA LEU A 33 -6.65 -18.95 12.53
C LEU A 33 -6.12 -19.45 13.88
N PRO A 34 -5.99 -20.77 14.10
CA PRO A 34 -5.31 -21.28 15.28
C PRO A 34 -3.82 -20.87 15.24
N PRO A 35 -3.22 -20.47 16.39
CA PRO A 35 -1.83 -20.06 16.43
C PRO A 35 -0.92 -21.27 16.16
N ILE A 36 -0.21 -21.23 15.04
CA ILE A 36 0.74 -22.27 14.63
C ILE A 36 2.15 -21.68 14.53
N ALA A 37 3.16 -22.48 14.86
CA ALA A 37 4.54 -22.02 15.01
C ALA A 37 5.26 -21.68 13.68
N TYR A 38 4.62 -21.90 12.53
CA TYR A 38 5.20 -21.62 11.21
C TYR A 38 4.35 -20.61 10.44
N LEU A 39 5.00 -19.75 9.64
CA LEU A 39 4.30 -18.84 8.75
C LEU A 39 3.54 -19.63 7.67
N THR A 40 2.22 -19.54 7.69
CA THR A 40 1.40 -20.04 6.59
C THR A 40 1.62 -19.20 5.32
N ARG A 41 1.22 -19.75 4.16
CA ARG A 41 1.19 -18.99 2.90
C ARG A 41 0.32 -17.73 3.03
N LEU A 42 -0.76 -17.81 3.82
CA LEU A 42 -1.64 -16.69 4.12
C LEU A 42 -0.92 -15.61 4.94
N ASP A 43 -0.18 -15.98 5.98
CA ASP A 43 0.57 -15.01 6.80
C ASP A 43 1.65 -14.28 5.98
N LYS A 44 2.36 -15.01 5.10
CA LYS A 44 3.33 -14.39 4.18
C LYS A 44 2.65 -13.38 3.24
N PHE A 45 1.48 -13.73 2.70
CA PHE A 45 0.70 -12.83 1.86
C PHE A 45 0.24 -11.58 2.63
N MET A 46 -0.28 -11.76 3.84
CA MET A 46 -0.75 -10.70 4.75
C MET A 46 0.36 -9.71 5.11
N VAL A 47 1.55 -10.21 5.46
CA VAL A 47 2.69 -9.36 5.80
C VAL A 47 3.15 -8.59 4.55
N ALA A 48 3.30 -9.26 3.41
CA ALA A 48 3.75 -8.62 2.18
C ALA A 48 2.76 -7.54 1.68
N SER A 49 1.46 -7.82 1.75
CA SER A 49 0.41 -6.83 1.42
C SER A 49 0.38 -5.66 2.42
N SER A 50 0.66 -5.90 3.71
CA SER A 50 0.81 -4.82 4.71
C SER A 50 1.96 -3.88 4.38
N VAL A 51 3.12 -4.42 4.00
CA VAL A 51 4.28 -3.62 3.58
C VAL A 51 3.94 -2.77 2.35
N LEU A 52 3.22 -3.35 1.38
CA LEU A 52 2.74 -2.67 0.18
C LEU A 52 1.81 -1.48 0.49
N VAL A 53 0.83 -1.68 1.38
CA VAL A 53 -0.10 -0.61 1.78
C VAL A 53 0.63 0.51 2.54
N PHE A 54 1.57 0.17 3.41
CA PHE A 54 2.44 1.15 4.06
C PHE A 54 3.28 1.95 3.06
N ALA A 55 3.87 1.26 2.06
CA ALA A 55 4.63 1.90 1.00
C ALA A 55 3.75 2.85 0.16
N ALA A 56 2.49 2.46 -0.10
CA ALA A 56 1.54 3.33 -0.80
C ALA A 56 1.19 4.59 0.01
N LEU A 57 1.06 4.46 1.34
CA LEU A 57 0.87 5.61 2.24
C LEU A 57 2.09 6.53 2.22
N ALA A 58 3.29 5.97 2.36
CA ALA A 58 4.54 6.74 2.28
C ALA A 58 4.67 7.47 0.93
N ALA A 59 4.32 6.81 -0.18
CA ALA A 59 4.35 7.43 -1.51
C ALA A 59 3.37 8.60 -1.63
N VAL A 60 2.15 8.48 -1.09
CA VAL A 60 1.18 9.60 -1.12
C VAL A 60 1.66 10.76 -0.25
N VAL A 61 2.18 10.49 0.95
CA VAL A 61 2.74 11.53 1.82
C VAL A 61 3.92 12.24 1.15
N ALA A 62 4.84 11.49 0.55
CA ALA A 62 5.97 12.05 -0.18
C ALA A 62 5.50 12.94 -1.35
N VAL A 63 4.54 12.46 -2.14
CA VAL A 63 3.97 13.24 -3.25
C VAL A 63 3.34 14.54 -2.74
N THR A 64 2.59 14.51 -1.64
CA THR A 64 1.97 15.72 -1.06
C THR A 64 3.01 16.69 -0.48
N TYR A 65 4.12 16.18 0.05
CA TYR A 65 5.22 16.99 0.55
C TYR A 65 5.96 17.72 -0.58
N PHE A 66 6.23 17.04 -1.70
CA PHE A 66 6.89 17.65 -2.86
C PHE A 66 5.99 18.66 -3.59
N ASP A 67 4.69 18.38 -3.67
CA ASP A 67 3.70 19.29 -4.26
C ASP A 67 3.60 20.61 -3.47
N GLY A 68 3.58 20.54 -2.13
CA GLY A 68 3.60 21.72 -1.26
C GLY A 68 4.85 22.60 -1.37
N ARG A 69 5.94 22.08 -1.94
CA ARG A 69 7.20 22.82 -2.22
C ARG A 69 7.24 23.47 -3.60
N GLY A 70 6.17 23.33 -4.41
CA GLY A 70 6.08 23.92 -5.75
C GLY A 70 6.78 23.13 -6.86
N ASN A 71 7.30 21.92 -6.57
CA ASN A 71 7.96 21.07 -7.57
C ASN A 71 6.98 20.04 -8.16
N THR A 72 6.02 20.54 -8.92
CA THR A 72 4.94 19.76 -9.53
C THR A 72 5.44 18.69 -10.52
N VAL A 73 6.57 18.93 -11.18
CA VAL A 73 7.18 18.00 -12.15
C VAL A 73 7.67 16.72 -11.46
N GLN A 74 8.36 16.84 -10.33
CA GLN A 74 8.82 15.67 -9.56
C GLN A 74 7.65 14.91 -8.92
N ALA A 75 6.63 15.63 -8.45
CA ALA A 75 5.43 15.01 -7.88
C ALA A 75 4.63 14.21 -8.93
N LEU A 76 4.55 14.72 -10.17
CA LEU A 76 3.91 14.03 -11.31
C LEU A 76 4.67 12.77 -11.73
N TRP A 77 6.00 12.83 -11.80
CA TRP A 77 6.82 11.67 -12.13
C TRP A 77 6.71 10.59 -11.05
N LEU A 78 6.81 10.96 -9.78
CA LEU A 78 6.64 10.04 -8.65
C LEU A 78 5.24 9.42 -8.62
N ASN A 79 4.19 10.20 -8.91
CA ASN A 79 2.83 9.69 -8.98
C ASN A 79 2.60 8.72 -10.16
N THR A 80 3.18 9.01 -11.32
CA THR A 80 3.09 8.16 -12.52
C THR A 80 3.89 6.88 -12.34
N ALA A 81 5.10 6.97 -11.79
CA ALA A 81 5.88 5.82 -11.37
C ALA A 81 5.07 4.95 -10.40
N SER A 82 4.47 5.54 -9.36
CA SER A 82 3.65 4.81 -8.37
C SER A 82 2.42 4.12 -8.98
N ARG A 83 1.82 4.66 -10.06
CA ARG A 83 0.69 4.02 -10.75
C ARG A 83 1.07 2.68 -11.35
N ALA A 84 2.28 2.55 -11.89
CA ALA A 84 2.79 1.29 -12.45
C ALA A 84 3.46 0.42 -11.39
N LEU A 85 4.21 1.04 -10.47
CA LEU A 85 5.00 0.34 -9.46
C LEU A 85 4.13 -0.40 -8.43
N ALA A 86 3.00 0.19 -8.02
CA ALA A 86 2.07 -0.44 -7.07
C ALA A 86 1.47 -1.77 -7.57
N PRO A 87 0.82 -1.86 -8.75
CA PRO A 87 0.30 -3.12 -9.27
C PRO A 87 1.43 -4.12 -9.62
N LEU A 88 2.60 -3.64 -10.06
CA LEU A 88 3.72 -4.50 -10.40
C LEU A 88 4.32 -5.16 -9.16
N LEU A 89 4.53 -4.40 -8.06
CA LEU A 89 4.93 -4.97 -6.77
C LEU A 89 3.90 -5.94 -6.22
N PHE A 90 2.61 -5.63 -6.36
CA PHE A 90 1.55 -6.56 -5.95
C PHE A 90 1.59 -7.87 -6.73
N MET A 91 1.75 -7.81 -8.06
CA MET A 91 1.93 -9.02 -8.89
C MET A 91 3.18 -9.82 -8.51
N ILE A 92 4.30 -9.15 -8.24
CA ILE A 92 5.54 -9.83 -7.79
C ILE A 92 5.30 -10.57 -6.47
N VAL A 93 4.64 -9.92 -5.50
CA VAL A 93 4.29 -10.54 -4.22
C VAL A 93 3.35 -11.72 -4.43
N PHE A 94 2.32 -11.56 -5.27
CA PHE A 94 1.37 -12.62 -5.57
C PHE A 94 2.06 -13.85 -6.18
N ILE A 95 2.92 -13.64 -7.19
CA ILE A 95 3.68 -14.71 -7.84
C ILE A 95 4.62 -15.39 -6.83
N LYS A 96 5.36 -14.62 -6.02
CA LYS A 96 6.29 -15.20 -5.03
C LYS A 96 5.58 -16.02 -3.96
N VAL A 97 4.39 -15.63 -3.53
CA VAL A 97 3.67 -16.36 -2.48
C VAL A 97 2.95 -17.60 -3.01
N PHE A 98 2.55 -17.60 -4.29
CA PHE A 98 1.80 -18.72 -4.88
C PHE A 98 2.69 -19.74 -5.59
N LEU A 99 3.85 -19.32 -6.12
CA LEU A 99 4.80 -20.18 -6.84
C LEU A 99 5.83 -20.86 -5.92
N MET A 100 5.89 -20.47 -4.63
CA MET A 100 6.88 -20.92 -3.64
C MET A 100 6.20 -21.52 -2.40
#